data_AF-A0A7J6B3D4-F1
#
_entry.id   AF-A0A7J6B3D4-F1
#
_cell.length_a   1.000
_cell.length_b   1.000
_cell.length_c   1.000
_cell.angle_alpha   90.00
_cell.angle_beta   90.00
_cell.angle_gamma   90.00
#
_symmetry.space_group_name_H-M   'P 1'
#
loop_
_entity.id
_entity.type
_entity.pdbx_description
1 polymer ?
#
loop_
_entity_poly.entity_id
_entity_poly.type
_entity_poly.pdbx_seq_one_letter_code
_entity_poly.pdbx_strand_id
1 'polypeptide(L)'
;MDEKTAPSADLNYTEPSDVEYDVCTGRKRKAEQSCLECMFSFCESHKDLHKILYVGKRHKPVAAMGSLKESICPKHGKLMEIFCRKDQQCICNLCITNLHKNHDVVLIEDEVPEKKIKLGKMQRQTAKMIQTREKEEQDLKQAIDSFQTSAVHAVEENEKSFTELIRSIEMRQHAVKELILTQENAAVKQVNALLEKLEQEITDLKSRDAELQHLESLSQADNNISFLKSAFSIPNLLKFIQIPAPSVHSSCPFQTDAVSNLIKQLQLIYQWQFMTISERVKNTGIVSAPLPQTYQELLKYAVNLNLDTNTVHDNLQLNILDTKLTAVQMPECYPYHPDRFERRLQVLCKEGNLSLIYKAQTLFTEPVYAGFGLVGTGSHVRLCDF
;
A
#
# COMPACT_ATOMS: atom_id res chain seq x y z
N MET A 1 8.99 43.36 43.43
CA MET A 1 10.38 43.41 43.94
C MET A 1 10.27 43.27 45.44
N ASP A 2 10.42 42.05 45.96
CA ASP A 2 10.52 41.80 47.40
C ASP A 2 11.76 40.94 47.60
N GLU A 3 12.81 41.58 48.11
CA GLU A 3 14.14 41.04 48.32
C GLU A 3 14.20 40.47 49.74
N LYS A 4 14.17 39.14 49.85
CA LYS A 4 14.40 38.42 51.12
C LYS A 4 15.88 38.09 51.25
N THR A 5 16.54 38.73 52.21
CA THR A 5 17.91 38.49 52.65
C THR A 5 18.06 37.07 53.20
N ALA A 6 19.01 36.29 52.69
CA ALA A 6 19.36 34.96 53.19
C ALA A 6 20.52 35.04 54.21
N PRO A 7 20.52 34.25 55.30
CA PRO A 7 21.63 34.21 56.25
C PRO A 7 22.78 33.31 55.78
N SER A 8 23.99 33.72 56.17
CA SER A 8 25.30 33.08 55.96
C SER A 8 25.30 31.56 56.22
N ALA A 9 25.69 30.79 55.20
CA ALA A 9 25.93 29.36 55.29
C ALA A 9 27.43 29.09 55.45
N ASP A 10 27.86 28.88 56.69
CA ASP A 10 29.18 28.34 57.03
C ASP A 10 29.01 26.82 57.24
N LEU A 11 28.94 26.07 56.14
CA LEU A 11 28.45 24.68 56.16
C LEU A 11 29.21 23.78 55.17
N ASN A 12 30.32 23.21 55.65
CA ASN A 12 30.99 22.06 55.05
C ASN A 12 30.09 20.80 55.16
N TYR A 13 29.07 20.71 54.31
CA TYR A 13 28.22 19.51 54.15
C TYR A 13 28.71 18.63 53.01
N THR A 14 28.44 17.34 53.12
CA THR A 14 28.73 16.32 52.10
C THR A 14 27.68 16.34 50.98
N GLU A 15 28.08 16.67 49.76
CA GLU A 15 27.34 16.41 48.53
C GLU A 15 27.35 14.89 48.19
N PRO A 16 26.47 14.40 47.30
CA PRO A 16 26.48 12.99 46.85
C PRO A 16 27.81 12.52 46.25
N SER A 17 28.66 13.47 45.87
CA SER A 17 30.00 13.28 45.30
C SER A 17 31.12 13.22 46.37
N ASP A 18 30.81 13.56 47.63
CA ASP A 18 31.81 13.71 48.69
C ASP A 18 32.12 12.39 49.40
N VAL A 19 33.40 12.17 49.64
CA VAL A 19 33.94 10.97 50.27
C VAL A 19 33.68 10.96 51.77
N GLU A 20 33.04 9.91 52.28
CA GLU A 20 32.70 9.77 53.70
C GLU A 20 33.89 9.30 54.57
N TYR A 21 33.92 9.75 55.83
CA TYR A 21 34.96 9.42 56.82
C TYR A 21 34.80 8.08 57.55
N ASP A 22 35.94 7.54 58.01
CA ASP A 22 36.01 6.28 58.78
C ASP A 22 36.25 6.44 60.30
N VAL A 23 36.81 7.55 60.80
CA VAL A 23 37.35 7.63 62.19
C VAL A 23 36.47 8.42 63.18
N CYS A 24 35.48 9.19 62.72
CA CYS A 24 34.64 10.00 63.60
C CYS A 24 33.65 9.13 64.39
N THR A 25 33.70 9.14 65.72
CA THR A 25 32.63 8.63 66.58
C THR A 25 31.48 9.65 66.62
N GLY A 26 30.64 9.67 65.58
CA GLY A 26 29.49 10.60 65.46
C GLY A 26 29.05 10.88 64.02
N ARG A 27 28.56 12.10 63.75
CA ARG A 27 28.12 12.52 62.39
C ARG A 27 29.30 12.51 61.40
N LYS A 28 29.11 11.87 60.26
CA LYS A 28 30.08 11.82 59.16
C LYS A 28 30.31 13.24 58.59
N ARG A 29 31.56 13.56 58.29
CA ARG A 29 32.00 14.82 57.65
C ARG A 29 32.61 14.48 56.26
N LYS A 30 33.00 15.46 55.44
CA LYS A 30 33.66 15.26 54.12
C LYS A 30 35.17 15.05 54.22
N ALA A 31 35.73 13.96 53.65
CA ALA A 31 37.16 13.59 53.56
C ALA A 31 38.16 14.63 53.03
N GLU A 32 39.17 15.01 53.83
CA GLU A 32 40.22 15.98 53.49
C GLU A 32 41.57 15.30 53.22
N GLN A 33 41.98 14.34 54.07
CA GLN A 33 43.22 13.58 53.86
C GLN A 33 43.04 12.08 54.15
N SER A 34 43.76 11.23 53.43
CA SER A 34 43.88 9.79 53.70
C SER A 34 45.32 9.45 54.09
N CYS A 35 45.55 8.50 54.99
CA CYS A 35 46.91 7.97 55.22
C CYS A 35 46.97 6.51 54.78
N LEU A 36 47.85 6.21 53.82
CA LEU A 36 48.02 4.87 53.26
C LEU A 36 48.57 3.86 54.27
N GLU A 37 49.26 4.34 55.32
CA GLU A 37 49.81 3.45 56.36
C GLU A 37 48.79 3.16 57.47
N CYS A 38 47.89 4.11 57.73
CA CYS A 38 46.77 3.89 58.64
C CYS A 38 45.60 3.19 57.94
N MET A 39 45.50 3.28 56.61
CA MET A 39 44.34 2.83 55.84
C MET A 39 43.03 3.51 56.26
N PHE A 40 43.12 4.78 56.68
CA PHE A 40 41.98 5.59 57.12
C PHE A 40 41.96 6.96 56.45
N SER A 41 40.75 7.49 56.26
CA SER A 41 40.50 8.88 55.87
C SER A 41 40.15 9.74 57.09
N PHE A 42 40.71 10.95 57.17
CA PHE A 42 40.70 11.83 58.34
C PHE A 42 40.16 13.23 58.05
N CYS A 43 39.32 13.72 58.97
CA CYS A 43 38.70 15.03 58.84
C CYS A 43 39.55 16.19 59.23
N GLU A 44 39.16 17.40 58.87
CA GLU A 44 39.93 18.60 59.23
C GLU A 44 40.38 18.56 60.71
N SER A 45 39.47 18.20 61.61
CA SER A 45 39.80 18.02 63.03
C SER A 45 40.61 16.76 63.37
N HIS A 46 40.52 15.67 62.60
CA HIS A 46 41.24 14.42 62.86
C HIS A 46 42.56 14.28 62.09
N LYS A 47 42.78 15.06 61.03
CA LYS A 47 44.01 15.06 60.23
C LYS A 47 45.13 15.71 61.02
N ASP A 48 44.81 16.76 61.78
CA ASP A 48 45.78 17.44 62.63
C ASP A 48 46.11 16.60 63.86
N LEU A 49 45.12 15.91 64.44
CA LEU A 49 45.37 14.89 65.47
C LEU A 49 46.27 13.76 64.94
N HIS A 50 46.03 13.27 63.72
CA HIS A 50 46.90 12.28 63.08
C HIS A 50 48.32 12.82 62.90
N LYS A 51 48.50 14.06 62.41
CA LYS A 51 49.83 14.67 62.30
C LYS A 51 50.54 14.75 63.65
N ILE A 52 49.83 15.12 64.72
CA ILE A 52 50.37 15.22 66.08
C ILE A 52 50.75 13.85 66.66
N LEU A 53 49.90 12.83 66.50
CA LEU A 53 50.13 11.49 67.04
C LEU A 53 51.26 10.72 66.33
N TYR A 54 51.51 11.06 65.06
CA TYR A 54 52.49 10.39 64.21
C TYR A 54 53.65 11.30 63.76
N VAL A 55 53.93 12.40 64.49
CA VAL A 55 55.10 13.27 64.25
C VAL A 55 56.38 12.42 64.21
N GLY A 56 57.15 12.54 63.12
CA GLY A 56 58.42 11.82 62.93
C GLY A 56 58.29 10.35 62.50
N LYS A 57 57.07 9.84 62.28
CA LYS A 57 56.83 8.48 61.74
C LYS A 57 56.56 8.52 60.23
N ARG A 58 56.59 7.35 59.57
CA ARG A 58 56.39 7.21 58.10
C ARG A 58 54.98 7.53 57.60
N HIS A 59 54.06 7.95 58.47
CA HIS A 59 52.64 8.12 58.16
C HIS A 59 52.42 9.47 57.46
N LYS A 60 52.57 9.52 56.14
CA LYS A 60 52.35 10.74 55.35
C LYS A 60 50.88 10.81 54.88
N PRO A 61 50.11 11.83 55.29
CA PRO A 61 48.77 12.04 54.75
C PRO A 61 48.83 12.49 53.29
N VAL A 62 48.00 11.90 52.45
CA VAL A 62 47.76 12.28 51.05
C VAL A 62 46.35 12.90 50.92
N ALA A 63 46.06 13.55 49.80
CA ALA A 63 44.70 14.06 49.54
C ALA A 63 43.67 12.92 49.66
N ALA A 64 42.49 13.22 50.17
CA ALA A 64 41.46 12.21 50.39
C ALA A 64 41.12 11.44 49.11
N MET A 65 41.18 10.10 49.18
CA MET A 65 40.81 9.23 48.08
C MET A 65 39.36 8.76 48.22
N GLY A 66 38.61 8.91 47.12
CA GLY A 66 37.22 8.47 46.88
C GLY A 66 36.74 7.26 47.67
N SER A 67 37.50 6.19 47.57
CA SER A 67 37.18 4.92 48.17
C SER A 67 38.47 4.18 48.52
N LEU A 68 39.06 4.57 49.65
CA LEU A 68 40.28 3.94 50.15
C LEU A 68 40.04 2.44 50.39
N LYS A 69 38.85 2.04 50.89
CA LYS A 69 38.48 0.64 51.12
C LYS A 69 38.45 -0.20 49.83
N GLU A 70 37.95 0.33 48.71
CA GLU A 70 37.95 -0.38 47.42
C GLU A 70 39.34 -0.43 46.77
N SER A 71 40.28 0.40 47.24
CA SER A 71 41.66 0.41 46.78
C SER A 71 42.56 -0.57 47.56
N ILE A 72 42.04 -1.23 48.60
CA ILE A 72 42.78 -2.17 49.45
C ILE A 72 42.49 -3.60 49.01
N CYS A 73 43.53 -4.40 48.84
CA CYS A 73 43.41 -5.82 48.55
C CYS A 73 42.74 -6.54 49.72
N PRO A 74 41.57 -7.18 49.52
CA PRO A 74 40.83 -7.81 50.61
C PRO A 74 41.57 -9.01 51.23
N LYS A 75 42.49 -9.63 50.47
CA LYS A 75 43.27 -10.80 50.94
C LYS A 75 44.50 -10.42 51.75
N HIS A 76 45.13 -9.29 51.43
CA HIS A 76 46.44 -8.95 51.95
C HIS A 76 46.47 -7.64 52.75
N GLY A 77 45.38 -6.85 52.75
CA GLY A 77 45.32 -5.57 53.43
C GLY A 77 46.34 -4.55 52.91
N LYS A 78 46.80 -4.72 51.66
CA LYS A 78 47.77 -3.84 50.98
C LYS A 78 47.12 -3.09 49.84
N LEU A 79 47.62 -1.90 49.54
CA LEU A 79 47.14 -1.07 48.43
C LEU A 79 47.25 -1.85 47.11
N MET A 80 46.23 -1.71 46.26
CA MET A 80 46.21 -2.28 44.92
C MET A 80 46.75 -1.25 43.94
N GLU A 81 47.90 -1.54 43.36
CA GLU A 81 48.62 -0.66 42.42
C GLU A 81 48.85 -1.35 41.06
N ILE A 82 48.49 -2.63 40.96
CA ILE A 82 48.73 -3.47 39.78
C ILE A 82 47.38 -3.91 39.20
N PHE A 83 47.23 -3.90 37.89
CA PHE A 83 46.08 -4.44 37.18
C PHE A 83 46.46 -5.76 36.49
N CYS A 84 45.69 -6.81 36.73
CA CYS A 84 45.82 -8.07 36.02
C CYS A 84 44.93 -8.05 34.77
N ARG A 85 45.53 -8.07 33.58
CA ARG A 85 44.79 -8.05 32.30
C ARG A 85 44.05 -9.35 32.03
N LYS A 86 44.57 -10.48 32.50
CA LYS A 86 43.91 -11.77 32.29
C LYS A 86 42.61 -11.87 33.10
N ASP A 87 42.63 -11.45 34.36
CA ASP A 87 41.48 -11.56 35.26
C ASP A 87 40.66 -10.26 35.36
N GLN A 88 41.09 -9.20 34.67
CA GLN A 88 40.44 -7.87 34.61
C GLN A 88 40.17 -7.27 36.01
N GLN A 89 41.15 -7.32 36.91
CA GLN A 89 41.00 -6.82 38.28
C GLN A 89 42.26 -6.13 38.81
N CYS A 90 42.07 -5.18 39.72
CA CYS A 90 43.15 -4.56 40.48
C CYS A 90 43.62 -5.50 41.61
N ILE A 91 44.93 -5.58 41.83
CA ILE A 91 45.58 -6.47 42.80
C ILE A 91 46.76 -5.75 43.50
N CYS A 92 47.21 -6.25 44.65
CA CYS A 92 48.43 -5.78 45.31
C CYS A 92 49.67 -6.59 44.88
N ASN A 93 50.88 -6.13 45.22
CA ASN A 93 52.13 -6.80 44.88
C ASN A 93 52.23 -8.27 45.37
N LEU A 94 51.70 -8.59 46.56
CA LEU A 94 51.67 -9.96 47.10
C LEU A 94 50.77 -10.92 46.29
N CYS A 95 49.82 -10.40 45.52
CA CYS A 95 48.97 -11.23 44.66
C CYS A 95 49.71 -11.78 43.45
N ILE A 96 50.76 -11.08 42.96
CA ILE A 96 51.52 -11.46 41.75
C ILE A 96 52.22 -12.80 41.97
N THR A 97 52.87 -12.97 43.11
CA THR A 97 53.70 -14.16 43.39
C THR A 97 52.91 -15.41 43.73
N ASN A 98 51.65 -15.24 44.13
CA ASN A 98 50.76 -16.32 44.55
C ASN A 98 49.68 -16.60 43.50
N LEU A 99 48.60 -15.81 43.52
CA LEU A 99 47.35 -16.11 42.79
C LEU A 99 47.42 -15.74 41.31
N HIS A 100 48.18 -14.71 40.96
CA HIS A 100 48.30 -14.20 39.58
C HIS A 100 49.66 -14.55 38.97
N LYS A 101 50.26 -15.65 39.44
CA LYS A 101 51.56 -16.09 38.96
C LYS A 101 51.47 -16.41 37.46
N ASN A 102 52.35 -15.79 36.67
CA ASN A 102 52.39 -15.87 35.21
C ASN A 102 51.20 -15.22 34.48
N HIS A 103 50.38 -14.40 35.14
CA HIS A 103 49.40 -13.59 34.43
C HIS A 103 50.05 -12.30 33.89
N ASP A 104 49.50 -11.77 32.80
CA ASP A 104 49.88 -10.44 32.32
C ASP A 104 49.38 -9.38 33.31
N VAL A 105 50.34 -8.69 33.93
CA VAL A 105 50.11 -7.71 34.99
C VAL A 105 50.86 -6.43 34.64
N VAL A 106 50.20 -5.29 34.84
CA VAL A 106 50.71 -3.95 34.53
C VAL A 106 50.40 -3.01 35.68
N LEU A 107 51.07 -1.85 35.77
CA LEU A 107 50.70 -0.84 36.75
C LEU A 107 49.36 -0.21 36.37
N ILE A 108 48.55 0.11 37.37
CA ILE A 108 47.25 0.79 37.16
C ILE A 108 47.47 2.13 36.44
N GLU A 109 48.55 2.83 36.75
CA GLU A 109 48.91 4.12 36.14
C GLU A 109 49.11 4.03 34.62
N ASP A 110 49.55 2.87 34.12
CA ASP A 110 49.76 2.63 32.68
C ASP A 110 48.49 2.12 31.99
N GLU A 111 47.71 1.27 32.65
CA GLU A 111 46.50 0.67 32.06
C GLU A 111 45.32 1.66 32.01
N VAL A 112 45.19 2.54 33.01
CA VAL A 112 44.07 3.49 33.12
C VAL A 112 43.99 4.42 31.89
N PRO A 113 45.09 5.05 31.42
CA PRO A 113 45.08 5.81 30.18
C PRO A 113 44.62 4.99 28.96
N GLU A 114 45.09 3.75 28.80
CA GLU A 114 44.66 2.87 27.69
C GLU A 114 43.16 2.57 27.73
N LYS A 115 42.64 2.23 28.91
CA LYS A 115 41.20 1.99 29.13
C LYS A 115 40.36 3.25 28.90
N LYS A 116 40.84 4.41 29.35
CA LYS A 116 40.19 5.72 29.09
C LYS A 116 40.16 6.05 27.59
N ILE A 117 41.24 5.79 26.85
CA ILE A 117 41.28 5.96 25.39
C ILE A 117 40.26 5.04 24.72
N LYS A 118 40.22 3.75 25.10
CA LYS A 118 39.26 2.79 24.56
C LYS A 118 37.82 3.19 24.86
N LEU A 119 37.53 3.62 26.09
CA LEU A 119 36.23 4.15 26.49
C LEU A 119 35.82 5.35 25.63
N GLY A 120 36.72 6.32 25.44
CA GLY A 120 36.46 7.47 24.58
C GLY A 120 36.20 7.11 23.11
N LYS A 121 36.89 6.09 22.58
CA LYS A 121 36.62 5.56 21.24
C LYS A 121 35.23 4.93 21.16
N MET A 122 34.87 4.08 22.12
CA MET A 122 33.55 3.44 22.19
C MET A 122 32.44 4.47 22.32
N GLN A 123 32.58 5.45 23.21
CA GLN A 123 31.62 6.55 23.39
C GLN A 123 31.40 7.33 22.08
N ARG A 124 32.48 7.69 21.36
CA ARG A 124 32.36 8.36 20.05
C ARG A 124 31.67 7.49 19.00
N GLN A 125 31.96 6.19 18.98
CA GLN A 125 31.31 5.26 18.05
C GLN A 125 29.81 5.11 18.35
N THR A 126 29.46 4.92 19.62
CA THR A 126 28.06 4.85 20.06
C THR A 126 27.32 6.14 19.75
N ALA A 127 27.91 7.31 20.02
CA ALA A 127 27.31 8.60 19.69
C ALA A 127 27.03 8.75 18.17
N LYS A 128 27.95 8.32 17.32
CA LYS A 128 27.74 8.30 15.86
C LYS A 128 26.59 7.38 15.46
N MET A 129 26.53 6.17 16.04
CA MET A 129 25.44 5.23 15.76
C MET A 129 24.08 5.78 16.19
N ILE A 130 24.00 6.43 17.36
CA ILE A 130 22.79 7.10 17.84
C ILE A 130 22.35 8.15 16.80
N GLN A 131 23.25 9.04 16.39
CA GLN A 131 22.93 10.07 15.39
C GLN A 131 22.43 9.47 14.07
N THR A 132 23.04 8.37 13.60
CA THR A 132 22.57 7.66 12.40
C THR A 132 21.16 7.10 12.59
N ARG A 133 20.89 6.45 13.73
CA ARG A 133 19.57 5.88 14.03
C ARG A 133 18.49 6.93 14.23
N GLU A 134 18.80 8.06 14.87
CA GLU A 134 17.88 9.19 15.00
C GLU A 134 17.51 9.76 13.62
N LYS A 135 18.47 9.83 12.70
CA LYS A 135 18.20 10.22 11.31
C LYS A 135 17.30 9.21 10.60
N GLU A 136 17.62 7.91 10.66
CA GLU A 136 16.78 6.85 10.08
C GLU A 136 15.34 6.88 10.63
N GLU A 137 15.18 7.13 11.93
CA GLU A 137 13.88 7.28 12.57
C GLU A 137 13.11 8.49 12.02
N GLN A 138 13.79 9.64 11.85
CA GLN A 138 13.19 10.83 11.27
C GLN A 138 12.77 10.61 9.81
N ASP A 139 13.63 9.98 9.01
CA ASP A 139 13.34 9.65 7.61
C ASP A 139 12.12 8.73 7.50
N LEU A 140 11.99 7.73 8.40
CA LEU A 140 10.82 6.84 8.46
C LEU A 140 9.53 7.58 8.86
N LYS A 141 9.61 8.48 9.85
CA LYS A 141 8.45 9.32 10.25
C LYS A 141 7.97 10.17 9.08
N GLN A 142 8.90 10.82 8.36
CA GLN A 142 8.56 11.61 7.19
C GLN A 142 7.96 10.75 6.06
N ALA A 143 8.47 9.53 5.86
CA ALA A 143 7.93 8.60 4.88
C ALA A 143 6.49 8.18 5.22
N ILE A 144 6.17 7.98 6.51
CA ILE A 144 4.80 7.71 6.98
C ILE A 144 3.88 8.88 6.65
N ASP A 145 4.26 10.10 7.03
CA ASP A 145 3.44 11.29 6.81
C ASP A 145 3.18 11.54 5.31
N SER A 146 4.23 11.37 4.49
CA SER A 146 4.13 11.49 3.03
C SER A 146 3.22 10.42 2.42
N PHE A 147 3.34 9.17 2.88
CA PHE A 147 2.50 8.06 2.40
C PHE A 147 1.03 8.28 2.77
N GLN A 148 0.75 8.70 4.00
CA GLN A 148 -0.62 9.02 4.45
C GLN A 148 -1.21 10.17 3.64
N THR A 149 -0.46 11.24 3.44
CA THR A 149 -0.89 12.40 2.63
C THR A 149 -1.18 11.99 1.18
N SER A 150 -0.31 11.17 0.58
CA SER A 150 -0.48 10.64 -0.77
C SER A 150 -1.73 9.75 -0.87
N ALA A 151 -2.00 8.90 0.13
CA ALA A 151 -3.18 8.05 0.17
C ALA A 151 -4.48 8.88 0.22
N VAL A 152 -4.53 9.92 1.06
CA VAL A 152 -5.68 10.83 1.13
C VAL A 152 -5.91 11.51 -0.22
N HIS A 153 -4.85 12.09 -0.81
CA HIS A 153 -4.95 12.74 -2.12
C HIS A 153 -5.41 11.77 -3.22
N ALA A 154 -4.89 10.54 -3.23
CA ALA A 154 -5.30 9.52 -4.19
C ALA A 154 -6.79 9.15 -4.04
N VAL A 155 -7.31 9.06 -2.81
CA VAL A 155 -8.74 8.84 -2.58
C VAL A 155 -9.57 10.00 -3.12
N GLU A 156 -9.21 11.24 -2.79
CA GLU A 156 -9.92 12.44 -3.26
C GLU A 156 -9.96 12.55 -4.80
N GLU A 157 -8.84 12.31 -5.48
CA GLU A 157 -8.78 12.33 -6.95
C GLU A 157 -9.60 11.22 -7.60
N ASN A 158 -9.63 10.03 -6.99
CA ASN A 158 -10.50 8.95 -7.45
C ASN A 158 -11.98 9.29 -7.25
N GLU A 159 -12.36 9.85 -6.09
CA GLU A 159 -13.75 10.29 -5.82
C GLU A 159 -14.22 11.35 -6.82
N LYS A 160 -13.36 12.32 -7.17
CA LYS A 160 -13.65 13.32 -8.22
C LYS A 160 -13.89 12.64 -9.57
N SER A 161 -13.03 11.70 -9.95
CA SER A 161 -13.15 10.96 -11.22
C SER A 161 -14.44 10.15 -11.29
N PHE A 162 -14.83 9.45 -10.21
CA PHE A 162 -16.09 8.72 -10.14
C PHE A 162 -17.30 9.66 -10.19
N THR A 163 -17.23 10.81 -9.52
CA THR A 163 -18.29 11.82 -9.55
C THR A 163 -18.53 12.34 -10.97
N GLU A 164 -17.46 12.62 -11.72
CA GLU A 164 -17.57 13.05 -13.12
C GLU A 164 -18.14 11.95 -14.04
N LEU A 165 -17.77 10.70 -13.81
CA LEU A 165 -18.33 9.56 -14.54
C LEU A 165 -19.83 9.40 -14.27
N ILE A 166 -20.27 9.47 -13.01
CA ILE A 166 -21.69 9.40 -12.62
C ILE A 166 -22.47 10.53 -13.31
N ARG A 167 -21.98 11.77 -13.23
CA ARG A 167 -22.59 12.92 -13.89
C ARG A 167 -22.73 12.70 -15.40
N SER A 168 -21.73 12.12 -16.03
CA SER A 168 -21.76 11.81 -17.47
C SER A 168 -22.81 10.76 -17.82
N ILE A 169 -22.97 9.73 -16.97
CA ILE A 169 -24.01 8.69 -17.13
C ILE A 169 -25.41 9.31 -16.96
N GLU A 170 -25.63 10.13 -15.94
CA GLU A 170 -26.90 10.82 -15.70
C GLU A 170 -27.29 11.75 -16.87
N MET A 171 -26.32 12.49 -17.41
CA MET A 171 -26.54 13.31 -18.61
C MET A 171 -26.98 12.47 -19.82
N ARG A 172 -26.35 11.31 -20.04
CA ARG A 172 -26.72 10.41 -21.13
C ARG A 172 -28.09 9.78 -20.92
N GLN A 173 -28.42 9.42 -19.68
CA GLN A 173 -29.75 8.94 -19.31
C GLN A 173 -30.83 9.97 -19.65
N HIS A 174 -30.62 11.23 -19.27
CA HIS A 174 -31.54 12.32 -19.61
C HIS A 174 -31.67 12.49 -21.14
N ALA A 175 -30.56 12.50 -21.87
CA ALA A 175 -30.58 12.64 -23.33
C ALA A 175 -31.37 11.52 -24.03
N VAL A 176 -31.23 10.26 -23.59
CA VAL A 176 -31.99 9.14 -24.13
C VAL A 176 -33.49 9.29 -23.84
N LYS A 177 -33.85 9.71 -22.62
CA LYS A 177 -35.25 9.97 -22.24
C LYS A 177 -35.87 11.04 -23.13
N GLU A 178 -35.20 12.18 -23.31
CA GLU A 178 -35.69 13.28 -24.15
C GLU A 178 -35.85 12.87 -25.61
N LEU A 179 -34.94 12.05 -26.15
CA LEU A 179 -35.03 11.53 -27.51
C LEU A 179 -36.31 10.70 -27.70
N ILE A 180 -36.60 9.80 -26.76
CA ILE A 180 -37.79 8.93 -26.79
C ILE A 180 -39.07 9.79 -26.73
N LEU A 181 -39.17 10.69 -25.76
CA LEU A 181 -40.34 11.54 -25.57
C LEU A 181 -40.57 12.49 -26.76
N THR A 182 -39.49 13.01 -27.36
CA THR A 182 -39.59 13.86 -28.55
C THR A 182 -40.12 13.07 -29.75
N GLN A 183 -39.60 11.86 -29.97
CA GLN A 183 -40.03 11.00 -31.06
C GLN A 183 -41.49 10.53 -30.88
N GLU A 184 -41.88 10.16 -29.66
CA GLU A 184 -43.26 9.82 -29.31
C GLU A 184 -44.21 10.98 -29.63
N ASN A 185 -43.93 12.18 -29.10
CA ASN A 185 -44.76 13.37 -29.33
C ASN A 185 -44.88 13.71 -30.83
N ALA A 186 -43.78 13.62 -31.59
CA ALA A 186 -43.79 13.87 -33.03
C ALA A 186 -44.67 12.86 -33.79
N ALA A 187 -44.53 11.56 -33.48
CA ALA A 187 -45.31 10.50 -34.10
C ALA A 187 -46.81 10.63 -33.76
N VAL A 188 -47.14 10.88 -32.49
CA VAL A 188 -48.54 11.08 -32.04
C VAL A 188 -49.15 12.31 -32.71
N LYS A 189 -48.42 13.43 -32.79
CA LYS A 189 -48.89 14.64 -33.46
C LYS A 189 -49.20 14.40 -34.94
N GLN A 190 -48.37 13.61 -35.62
CA GLN A 190 -48.59 13.25 -37.02
C GLN A 190 -49.86 12.41 -37.21
N VAL A 191 -50.08 11.42 -36.33
CA VAL A 191 -51.28 10.56 -36.37
C VAL A 191 -52.54 11.36 -36.04
N ASN A 192 -52.52 12.23 -35.04
CA ASN A 192 -53.67 13.08 -34.69
C ASN A 192 -54.09 14.00 -35.84
N ALA A 193 -53.13 14.60 -36.55
CA ALA A 193 -53.43 15.42 -37.72
C ALA A 193 -54.06 14.62 -38.89
N LEU A 194 -53.78 13.31 -38.99
CA LEU A 194 -54.46 12.43 -39.95
C LEU A 194 -55.85 12.04 -39.46
N LEU A 195 -56.01 11.80 -38.16
CA LEU A 195 -57.32 11.52 -37.53
C LEU A 195 -58.29 12.69 -37.73
N GLU A 196 -57.86 13.92 -37.44
CA GLU A 196 -58.70 15.13 -37.63
C GLU A 196 -59.19 15.26 -39.09
N LYS A 197 -58.32 14.97 -40.07
CA LYS A 197 -58.70 14.99 -41.49
C LYS A 197 -59.72 13.90 -41.83
N LEU A 198 -59.53 12.69 -41.31
CA LEU A 198 -60.46 11.58 -41.53
C LEU A 198 -61.81 11.82 -40.85
N GLU A 199 -61.82 12.39 -39.65
CA GLU A 199 -63.04 12.78 -38.94
C GLU A 199 -63.83 13.84 -39.71
N GLN A 200 -63.14 14.82 -40.29
CA GLN A 200 -63.77 15.81 -41.16
C GLN A 200 -64.32 15.16 -42.44
N GLU A 201 -63.55 14.29 -43.10
CA GLU A 201 -64.00 13.57 -44.30
C GLU A 201 -65.23 12.69 -44.01
N ILE A 202 -65.25 11.97 -42.88
CA ILE A 202 -66.41 11.19 -42.43
C ILE A 202 -67.63 12.10 -42.21
N THR A 203 -67.44 13.27 -41.61
CA THR A 203 -68.52 14.22 -41.35
C THR A 203 -69.10 14.76 -42.66
N ASP A 204 -68.24 15.13 -43.61
CA ASP A 204 -68.64 15.61 -44.93
C ASP A 204 -69.39 14.51 -45.72
N LEU A 205 -68.89 13.27 -45.65
CA LEU A 205 -69.55 12.11 -46.27
C LEU A 205 -70.92 11.82 -45.65
N LYS A 206 -71.05 11.88 -44.32
CA LYS A 206 -72.35 11.73 -43.63
C LYS A 206 -73.35 12.81 -44.02
N SER A 207 -72.91 14.07 -44.13
CA SER A 207 -73.79 15.17 -44.57
C SER A 207 -74.29 14.94 -46.00
N ARG A 208 -73.38 14.51 -46.88
CA ARG A 208 -73.71 14.23 -48.28
C ARG A 208 -74.62 13.02 -48.46
N ASP A 209 -74.43 11.98 -47.65
CA ASP A 209 -75.33 10.81 -47.61
C ASP A 209 -76.75 11.21 -47.21
N ALA A 210 -76.90 12.11 -46.22
CA ALA A 210 -78.21 12.64 -45.82
C ALA A 210 -78.88 13.47 -46.93
N GLU A 211 -78.13 14.27 -47.68
CA GLU A 211 -78.63 15.00 -48.85
C GLU A 211 -79.11 14.05 -49.96
N LEU A 212 -78.36 12.97 -50.22
CA LEU A 212 -78.73 11.92 -51.17
C LEU A 212 -80.02 11.20 -50.75
N GLN A 213 -80.14 10.80 -49.48
CA GLN A 213 -81.34 10.17 -48.94
C GLN A 213 -82.58 11.09 -49.03
N HIS A 214 -82.40 12.40 -48.82
CA HIS A 214 -83.49 13.37 -48.99
C HIS A 214 -83.95 13.46 -50.45
N LEU A 215 -83.02 13.49 -51.42
CA LEU A 215 -83.34 13.46 -52.84
C LEU A 215 -84.05 12.15 -53.24
N GLU A 216 -83.59 11.01 -52.73
CA GLU A 216 -84.23 9.71 -52.95
C GLU A 216 -85.67 9.71 -52.42
N SER A 217 -85.89 10.26 -51.22
CA SER A 217 -87.23 10.39 -50.63
C SER A 217 -88.17 11.26 -51.47
N LEU A 218 -87.67 12.38 -52.04
CA LEU A 218 -88.45 13.23 -52.95
C LEU A 218 -88.79 12.51 -54.27
N SER A 219 -87.89 11.67 -54.77
CA SER A 219 -88.12 10.86 -55.96
C SER A 219 -89.20 9.80 -55.73
N GLN A 220 -89.20 9.14 -54.57
CA GLN A 220 -90.20 8.12 -54.22
C GLN A 220 -91.59 8.72 -53.97
N ALA A 221 -91.67 10.01 -53.62
CA ALA A 221 -92.92 10.73 -53.38
C ALA A 221 -93.56 11.34 -54.65
N ASP A 222 -93.09 10.99 -55.86
CA ASP A 222 -93.53 11.52 -57.18
C ASP A 222 -93.48 13.07 -57.31
N ASN A 223 -92.67 13.75 -56.47
CA ASN A 223 -92.54 15.21 -56.50
C ASN A 223 -91.39 15.66 -57.41
N ASN A 224 -91.57 15.43 -58.71
CA ASN A 224 -90.56 15.64 -59.76
C ASN A 224 -90.03 17.09 -59.84
N ILE A 225 -90.86 18.09 -59.53
CA ILE A 225 -90.47 19.51 -59.58
C ILE A 225 -89.56 19.85 -58.39
N SER A 226 -89.92 19.41 -57.18
CA SER A 226 -89.09 19.64 -55.99
C SER A 226 -87.78 18.86 -56.06
N PHE A 227 -87.80 17.63 -56.57
CA PHE A 227 -86.59 16.84 -56.82
C PHE A 227 -85.61 17.59 -57.73
N LEU A 228 -86.05 18.05 -58.90
CA LEU A 228 -85.18 18.76 -59.85
C LEU A 228 -84.63 20.06 -59.24
N LYS A 229 -85.45 20.86 -58.55
CA LYS A 229 -84.97 22.08 -57.88
C LYS A 229 -83.91 21.77 -56.82
N SER A 230 -84.11 20.75 -55.99
CA SER A 230 -83.13 20.35 -54.98
C SER A 230 -81.86 19.79 -55.60
N ALA A 231 -81.97 18.98 -56.66
CA ALA A 231 -80.82 18.39 -57.35
C ALA A 231 -79.94 19.43 -58.04
N PHE A 232 -80.53 20.45 -58.69
CA PHE A 232 -79.77 21.57 -59.28
C PHE A 232 -79.12 22.48 -58.24
N SER A 233 -79.60 22.47 -56.99
CA SER A 233 -79.06 23.31 -55.92
C SER A 233 -77.80 22.73 -55.26
N ILE A 234 -77.41 21.48 -55.57
CA ILE A 234 -76.26 20.80 -54.97
C ILE A 234 -75.17 20.62 -56.06
N PRO A 235 -74.27 21.60 -56.27
CA PRO A 235 -73.53 21.73 -57.54
C PRO A 235 -72.41 20.72 -57.78
N ASN A 236 -72.20 19.72 -56.91
CA ASN A 236 -71.03 18.82 -57.00
C ASN A 236 -71.32 17.39 -56.52
N LEU A 237 -72.56 16.90 -56.60
CA LEU A 237 -72.99 15.58 -56.12
C LEU A 237 -72.21 14.37 -56.67
N LEU A 238 -71.45 14.53 -57.76
CA LEU A 238 -70.75 13.43 -58.45
C LEU A 238 -69.21 13.53 -58.46
N LYS A 239 -68.60 14.57 -57.90
CA LYS A 239 -67.13 14.64 -57.77
C LYS A 239 -66.70 14.05 -56.44
N PHE A 240 -66.03 12.90 -56.48
CA PHE A 240 -65.44 12.24 -55.32
C PHE A 240 -63.91 12.40 -55.38
N ILE A 241 -63.29 12.86 -54.29
CA ILE A 241 -61.84 12.83 -54.12
C ILE A 241 -61.60 11.99 -52.86
N GLN A 242 -61.15 10.76 -53.05
CA GLN A 242 -60.87 9.84 -51.95
C GLN A 242 -59.43 10.08 -51.47
N ILE A 243 -59.25 10.33 -50.17
CA ILE A 243 -57.91 10.44 -49.60
C ILE A 243 -57.30 9.01 -49.52
N PRO A 244 -56.06 8.78 -50.01
CA PRO A 244 -55.42 7.48 -49.89
C PRO A 244 -55.27 7.07 -48.41
N ALA A 245 -55.67 5.84 -48.09
CA ALA A 245 -55.59 5.32 -46.72
C ALA A 245 -54.12 5.18 -46.27
N PRO A 246 -53.72 5.76 -45.13
CA PRO A 246 -52.38 5.59 -44.61
C PRO A 246 -52.15 4.15 -44.12
N SER A 247 -50.98 3.58 -44.44
CA SER A 247 -50.54 2.29 -43.88
C SER A 247 -50.21 2.45 -42.40
N VAL A 248 -50.95 1.75 -41.53
CA VAL A 248 -50.70 1.73 -40.09
C VAL A 248 -49.64 0.68 -39.78
N HIS A 249 -48.41 1.11 -39.49
CA HIS A 249 -47.38 0.23 -38.96
C HIS A 249 -47.51 0.13 -37.44
N SER A 250 -48.09 -0.99 -36.97
CA SER A 250 -48.38 -1.24 -35.54
C SER A 250 -47.16 -1.65 -34.70
N SER A 251 -45.93 -1.47 -35.17
CA SER A 251 -44.73 -1.92 -34.47
C SER A 251 -43.78 -0.76 -34.22
N CYS A 252 -43.76 -0.28 -32.98
CA CYS A 252 -42.72 0.62 -32.49
C CYS A 252 -42.05 -0.03 -31.26
N PRO A 253 -41.06 -0.93 -31.43
CA PRO A 253 -40.29 -1.40 -30.31
C PRO A 253 -39.25 -0.32 -30.03
N PHE A 254 -39.46 0.51 -29.01
CA PHE A 254 -38.37 1.27 -28.42
C PHE A 254 -37.35 0.25 -27.89
N GLN A 255 -36.31 -0.03 -28.67
CA GLN A 255 -35.33 -1.07 -28.36
C GLN A 255 -34.48 -0.67 -27.16
N THR A 256 -34.45 -1.50 -26.13
CA THR A 256 -33.65 -1.31 -24.90
C THR A 256 -32.36 -2.14 -24.89
N ASP A 257 -32.16 -2.97 -25.92
CA ASP A 257 -31.02 -3.89 -26.04
C ASP A 257 -29.67 -3.16 -26.04
N ALA A 258 -29.62 -1.97 -26.67
CA ALA A 258 -28.40 -1.17 -26.73
C ALA A 258 -27.94 -0.71 -25.34
N VAL A 259 -28.86 -0.25 -24.48
CA VAL A 259 -28.56 0.17 -23.11
C VAL A 259 -28.18 -1.04 -22.25
N SER A 260 -28.92 -2.15 -22.40
CA SER A 260 -28.63 -3.39 -21.68
C SER A 260 -27.25 -3.96 -22.04
N ASN A 261 -26.87 -3.93 -23.32
CA ASN A 261 -25.55 -4.34 -23.77
C ASN A 261 -24.45 -3.41 -23.27
N LEU A 262 -24.68 -2.10 -23.25
CA LEU A 262 -23.74 -1.13 -22.66
C LEU A 262 -23.48 -1.43 -21.18
N ILE A 263 -24.53 -1.69 -20.40
CA ILE A 263 -24.40 -2.04 -18.97
C ILE A 263 -23.55 -3.30 -18.79
N LYS A 264 -23.81 -4.36 -19.58
CA LYS A 264 -23.02 -5.60 -19.53
C LYS A 264 -21.54 -5.35 -19.83
N GLN A 265 -21.24 -4.55 -20.85
CA GLN A 265 -19.86 -4.19 -21.20
C GLN A 265 -19.18 -3.41 -20.08
N LEU A 266 -19.86 -2.42 -19.49
CA LEU A 266 -19.34 -1.65 -18.36
C LEU A 266 -19.06 -2.53 -17.14
N GLN A 267 -19.94 -3.48 -16.81
CA GLN A 267 -19.74 -4.41 -15.69
C GLN A 267 -18.45 -5.23 -15.84
N LEU A 268 -18.19 -5.76 -17.04
CA LEU A 268 -16.96 -6.51 -17.32
C LEU A 268 -15.70 -5.64 -17.15
N ILE A 269 -15.75 -4.41 -17.67
CA ILE A 269 -14.65 -3.45 -17.55
C ILE A 269 -14.40 -3.10 -16.09
N TYR A 270 -15.45 -2.78 -15.32
CA TYR A 270 -15.31 -2.44 -13.90
C TYR A 270 -14.70 -3.58 -13.10
N GLN A 271 -15.14 -4.82 -13.34
CA GLN A 271 -14.63 -5.96 -12.60
C GLN A 271 -13.15 -6.21 -12.89
N TRP A 272 -12.73 -6.11 -14.16
CA TRP A 272 -11.32 -6.25 -14.54
C TRP A 272 -10.43 -5.11 -13.98
N GLN A 273 -10.90 -3.86 -14.09
CA GLN A 273 -10.17 -2.70 -13.57
C GLN A 273 -10.06 -2.75 -12.04
N PHE A 274 -11.12 -3.17 -11.35
CA PHE A 274 -11.11 -3.29 -9.89
C PHE A 274 -10.04 -4.29 -9.41
N MET A 275 -9.91 -5.44 -10.09
CA MET A 275 -8.84 -6.40 -9.76
C MET A 275 -7.45 -5.79 -9.93
N THR A 276 -7.22 -5.08 -11.04
CA THR A 276 -5.95 -4.39 -11.32
C THR A 276 -5.62 -3.32 -10.27
N ILE A 277 -6.61 -2.50 -9.91
CA ILE A 277 -6.46 -1.45 -8.88
C ILE A 277 -6.20 -2.10 -7.51
N SER A 278 -6.96 -3.14 -7.15
CA SER A 278 -6.82 -3.85 -5.87
C SER A 278 -5.42 -4.42 -5.70
N GLU A 279 -4.86 -5.04 -6.74
CA GLU A 279 -3.49 -5.57 -6.72
C GLU A 279 -2.45 -4.46 -6.54
N ARG A 280 -2.59 -3.35 -7.28
CA ARG A 280 -1.69 -2.19 -7.13
C ARG A 280 -1.73 -1.61 -5.73
N VAL A 281 -2.92 -1.41 -5.15
CA VAL A 281 -3.08 -0.89 -3.78
C VAL A 281 -2.45 -1.84 -2.76
N LYS A 282 -2.67 -3.16 -2.88
CA LYS A 282 -2.05 -4.16 -1.98
C LYS A 282 -0.51 -4.15 -2.05
N ASN A 283 0.04 -3.83 -3.22
CA ASN A 283 1.48 -3.80 -3.44
C ASN A 283 2.11 -2.43 -3.10
N THR A 284 1.32 -1.43 -2.71
CA THR A 284 1.87 -0.18 -2.18
C THR A 284 2.26 -0.34 -0.71
N GLY A 285 3.47 0.08 -0.36
CA GLY A 285 3.97 0.03 1.01
C GLY A 285 5.12 0.99 1.23
N ILE A 286 5.32 1.40 2.48
CA ILE A 286 6.42 2.30 2.89
C ILE A 286 7.74 1.53 2.93
N VAL A 287 7.67 0.27 3.34
CA VAL A 287 8.82 -0.63 3.46
C VAL A 287 8.65 -1.75 2.44
N SER A 288 9.53 -1.78 1.45
CA SER A 288 9.64 -2.95 0.58
C SER A 288 10.23 -4.10 1.40
N ALA A 289 9.59 -5.28 1.34
CA ALA A 289 10.24 -6.49 1.83
C ALA A 289 11.62 -6.63 1.16
N PRO A 290 12.67 -7.04 1.90
CA PRO A 290 13.96 -7.27 1.28
C PRO A 290 13.78 -8.27 0.14
N LEU A 291 14.30 -7.93 -1.04
CA LEU A 291 14.24 -8.82 -2.20
C LEU A 291 14.85 -10.17 -1.82
N PRO A 292 14.25 -11.30 -2.23
CA PRO A 292 14.88 -12.60 -2.12
C PRO A 292 16.28 -12.52 -2.74
N GLN A 293 17.33 -12.67 -1.93
CA GLN A 293 18.72 -12.59 -2.37
C GLN A 293 19.32 -13.97 -2.62
N THR A 294 18.64 -15.01 -2.13
CA THR A 294 19.10 -16.39 -2.25
C THR A 294 18.13 -17.23 -3.07
N TYR A 295 18.66 -18.26 -3.73
CA TYR A 295 17.86 -19.26 -4.45
C TYR A 295 16.82 -19.94 -3.53
N GLN A 296 17.16 -20.18 -2.26
CA GLN A 296 16.25 -20.77 -1.27
C GLN A 296 15.07 -19.86 -0.93
N GLU A 297 15.27 -18.53 -0.93
CA GLU A 297 14.18 -17.58 -0.73
C GLU A 297 13.27 -17.49 -1.96
N LEU A 298 13.84 -17.59 -3.17
CA LEU A 298 13.06 -17.65 -4.42
C LEU A 298 12.20 -18.91 -4.50
N LEU A 299 12.70 -20.05 -4.02
CA LEU A 299 11.94 -21.31 -3.99
C LEU A 299 10.65 -21.24 -3.17
N LYS A 300 10.53 -20.30 -2.22
CA LYS A 300 9.28 -20.08 -1.47
C LYS A 300 8.11 -19.63 -2.37
N TYR A 301 8.43 -19.08 -3.53
CA TYR A 301 7.47 -18.60 -4.52
C TYR A 301 7.37 -19.53 -5.74
N ALA A 302 8.08 -20.68 -5.72
CA ALA A 302 8.03 -21.64 -6.82
C ALA A 302 6.63 -22.27 -6.89
N VAL A 303 6.05 -22.21 -8.09
CA VAL A 303 4.79 -22.90 -8.41
C VAL A 303 5.12 -24.04 -9.35
N ASN A 304 4.59 -25.23 -9.05
CA ASN A 304 4.64 -26.34 -10.00
C ASN A 304 3.63 -26.06 -11.10
N LEU A 305 4.11 -25.78 -12.30
CA LEU A 305 3.28 -25.58 -13.48
C LEU A 305 2.89 -26.95 -14.05
N ASN A 306 1.60 -27.15 -14.31
CA ASN A 306 1.09 -28.37 -14.93
C ASN A 306 0.66 -28.06 -16.35
N LEU A 307 1.26 -28.73 -17.33
CA LEU A 307 0.96 -28.48 -18.74
C LEU A 307 -0.42 -29.04 -19.12
N ASP A 308 -1.16 -28.31 -19.93
CA ASP A 308 -2.49 -28.70 -20.38
C ASP A 308 -2.44 -29.52 -21.68
N THR A 309 -2.68 -30.82 -21.54
CA THR A 309 -2.82 -31.81 -22.62
C THR A 309 -3.91 -31.47 -23.64
N ASN A 310 -4.86 -30.59 -23.31
CA ASN A 310 -5.88 -30.12 -24.24
C ASN A 310 -5.36 -29.06 -25.21
N THR A 311 -4.28 -28.36 -24.84
CA THR A 311 -3.69 -27.28 -25.64
C THR A 311 -2.45 -27.72 -26.41
N VAL A 312 -1.77 -28.78 -25.97
CA VAL A 312 -0.49 -29.25 -26.53
C VAL A 312 -0.58 -29.55 -28.03
N HIS A 313 0.37 -29.05 -28.81
CA HIS A 313 0.49 -29.35 -30.23
C HIS A 313 0.90 -30.82 -30.47
N ASP A 314 0.39 -31.44 -31.54
CA ASP A 314 0.56 -32.88 -31.82
C ASP A 314 2.02 -33.33 -31.92
N ASN A 315 2.90 -32.51 -32.50
CA ASN A 315 4.35 -32.80 -32.55
C ASN A 315 5.10 -32.56 -31.21
N LEU A 316 4.40 -32.42 -30.09
CA LEU A 316 4.98 -32.32 -28.75
C LEU A 316 4.47 -33.46 -27.87
N GLN A 317 5.39 -34.18 -27.25
CA GLN A 317 5.11 -35.26 -26.31
C GLN A 317 5.30 -34.79 -24.87
N LEU A 318 4.28 -34.99 -24.03
CA LEU A 318 4.34 -34.79 -22.59
C LEU A 318 4.82 -36.06 -21.88
N ASN A 319 5.59 -35.91 -20.81
CA ASN A 319 5.89 -37.03 -19.91
C ASN A 319 4.66 -37.38 -19.04
N ILE A 320 4.69 -38.53 -18.36
CA ILE A 320 3.59 -39.04 -17.52
C ILE A 320 3.16 -38.05 -16.41
N LEU A 321 4.05 -37.13 -16.04
CA LEU A 321 3.82 -36.14 -14.99
C LEU A 321 3.45 -34.75 -15.54
N ASP A 322 3.22 -34.59 -16.86
CA ASP A 322 2.89 -33.31 -17.51
C ASP A 322 3.86 -32.14 -17.19
N THR A 323 5.13 -32.46 -16.89
CA THR A 323 6.17 -31.52 -16.42
C THR A 323 7.31 -31.34 -17.42
N LYS A 324 7.37 -32.16 -18.47
CA LYS A 324 8.42 -32.12 -19.51
C LYS A 324 7.81 -32.29 -20.89
N LEU A 325 8.24 -31.45 -21.82
CA LEU A 325 7.92 -31.53 -23.25
C LEU A 325 9.10 -32.05 -24.05
N THR A 326 8.81 -32.89 -25.04
CA THR A 326 9.78 -33.36 -26.02
C THR A 326 9.21 -33.16 -27.42
N ALA A 327 9.96 -32.52 -28.31
CA ALA A 327 9.56 -32.43 -29.71
C ALA A 327 9.75 -33.79 -30.39
N VAL A 328 8.72 -34.26 -31.09
CA VAL A 328 8.71 -35.56 -31.76
C VAL A 328 8.52 -35.38 -33.26
N GLN A 329 9.15 -36.24 -34.07
CA GLN A 329 9.02 -36.20 -35.52
C GLN A 329 7.67 -36.73 -36.01
N MET A 330 7.09 -37.68 -35.29
CA MET A 330 5.78 -38.24 -35.59
C MET A 330 4.75 -37.58 -34.66
N PRO A 331 3.65 -37.01 -35.19
CA PRO A 331 2.61 -36.41 -34.37
C PRO A 331 2.00 -37.44 -33.40
N GLU A 332 1.83 -37.04 -32.15
CA GLU A 332 1.09 -37.81 -31.14
C GLU A 332 -0.42 -37.72 -31.40
N CYS A 333 -1.12 -38.83 -31.14
CA CYS A 333 -2.56 -38.93 -31.36
C CYS A 333 -3.34 -38.40 -30.15
N TYR A 334 -3.26 -37.09 -29.89
CA TYR A 334 -4.09 -36.48 -28.85
C TYR A 334 -5.56 -36.37 -29.27
N PRO A 335 -6.53 -36.44 -28.33
CA PRO A 335 -7.93 -36.20 -28.63
C PRO A 335 -8.16 -34.78 -29.17
N TYR A 336 -9.11 -34.63 -30.10
CA TYR A 336 -9.52 -33.32 -30.60
C TYR A 336 -10.00 -32.42 -29.46
N HIS A 337 -9.54 -31.16 -29.45
CA HIS A 337 -9.96 -30.14 -28.50
C HIS A 337 -9.90 -28.75 -29.18
N PRO A 338 -10.90 -27.86 -28.97
CA PRO A 338 -10.94 -26.55 -29.62
C PRO A 338 -9.75 -25.63 -29.26
N ASP A 339 -9.15 -25.82 -28.08
CA ASP A 339 -8.03 -25.00 -27.60
C ASP A 339 -6.65 -25.55 -28.02
N ARG A 340 -6.60 -26.60 -28.86
CA ARG A 340 -5.35 -27.24 -29.28
C ARG A 340 -4.60 -26.37 -30.29
N PHE A 341 -3.28 -26.22 -30.11
CA PHE A 341 -2.45 -25.55 -31.09
C PHE A 341 -2.18 -26.45 -32.29
N GLU A 342 -2.65 -26.05 -33.48
CA GLU A 342 -2.48 -26.83 -34.73
C GLU A 342 -1.30 -26.34 -35.60
N ARG A 343 -0.82 -25.10 -35.38
CA ARG A 343 0.17 -24.44 -36.27
C ARG A 343 1.53 -24.18 -35.63
N ARG A 344 1.59 -24.10 -34.30
CA ARG A 344 2.79 -23.73 -33.54
C ARG A 344 3.03 -24.75 -32.46
N LEU A 345 4.29 -25.18 -32.29
CA LEU A 345 4.73 -26.09 -31.24
C LEU A 345 4.61 -25.40 -29.87
N GLN A 346 3.40 -25.35 -29.32
CA GLN A 346 3.06 -24.65 -28.09
C GLN A 346 2.18 -25.53 -27.20
N VAL A 347 2.13 -25.15 -25.93
CA VAL A 347 1.25 -25.71 -24.90
C VAL A 347 1.06 -24.64 -23.82
N LEU A 348 -0.10 -24.62 -23.17
CA LEU A 348 -0.39 -23.76 -22.03
C LEU A 348 -0.30 -24.55 -20.72
N CYS A 349 -0.20 -23.83 -19.61
CA CYS A 349 -0.36 -24.42 -18.28
C CYS A 349 -1.85 -24.44 -17.90
N LYS A 350 -2.27 -25.39 -17.06
CA LYS A 350 -3.63 -25.50 -16.51
C LYS A 350 -3.92 -24.40 -15.50
N GLU A 351 -2.87 -23.92 -14.82
CA GLU A 351 -2.97 -22.80 -13.90
C GLU A 351 -3.34 -21.53 -14.66
N GLY A 352 -4.35 -20.81 -14.16
CA GLY A 352 -4.77 -19.51 -14.71
C GLY A 352 -3.74 -18.40 -14.48
N ASN A 353 -4.19 -17.14 -14.60
CA ASN A 353 -3.37 -15.92 -14.52
C ASN A 353 -2.21 -16.00 -13.50
N LEU A 354 -0.99 -15.86 -13.99
CA LEU A 354 0.21 -15.71 -13.16
C LEU A 354 0.54 -14.22 -13.03
N SER A 355 0.65 -13.72 -11.80
CA SER A 355 1.18 -12.38 -11.54
C SER A 355 2.71 -12.42 -11.51
N LEU A 356 3.37 -11.40 -12.07
CA LEU A 356 4.82 -11.25 -11.96
C LEU A 356 5.19 -10.85 -10.52
N ILE A 357 5.74 -11.79 -9.76
CA ILE A 357 6.14 -11.56 -8.36
C ILE A 357 7.61 -11.10 -8.28
N TYR A 358 8.48 -11.56 -9.20
CA TYR A 358 9.92 -11.25 -9.19
C TYR A 358 10.53 -11.32 -10.60
N LYS A 359 11.52 -10.46 -10.87
CA LYS A 359 12.33 -10.47 -12.12
C LYS A 359 13.76 -10.89 -11.79
N ALA A 360 14.21 -12.03 -12.32
CA ALA A 360 15.60 -12.49 -12.20
C ALA A 360 16.31 -12.35 -13.55
N GLN A 361 17.56 -11.87 -13.54
CA GLN A 361 18.43 -11.91 -14.70
C GLN A 361 19.41 -13.08 -14.53
N THR A 362 19.45 -13.97 -15.51
CA THR A 362 20.38 -15.11 -15.52
C THR A 362 21.02 -15.26 -16.89
N LEU A 363 22.20 -15.87 -16.93
CA LEU A 363 22.87 -16.30 -18.16
C LEU A 363 22.60 -17.79 -18.33
N PHE A 364 21.85 -18.14 -19.37
CA PHE A 364 21.64 -19.55 -19.72
C PHE A 364 22.91 -20.09 -20.39
N THR A 365 23.37 -21.25 -19.93
CA THR A 365 24.53 -21.97 -20.50
C THR A 365 24.17 -22.82 -21.71
N GLU A 366 22.88 -22.97 -22.00
CA GLU A 366 22.31 -23.66 -23.17
C GLU A 366 21.17 -22.80 -23.76
N PRO A 367 20.84 -22.91 -25.06
CA PRO A 367 19.74 -22.16 -25.64
C PRO A 367 18.40 -22.65 -25.09
N VAL A 368 17.80 -21.87 -24.19
CA VAL A 368 16.45 -22.09 -23.66
C VAL A 368 15.57 -20.91 -24.05
N TYR A 369 14.46 -21.17 -24.73
CA TYR A 369 13.43 -20.16 -25.03
C TYR A 369 12.31 -20.29 -24.00
N ALA A 370 12.40 -19.54 -22.90
CA ALA A 370 11.22 -19.27 -22.08
C ALA A 370 10.41 -18.17 -22.78
N GLY A 371 9.18 -18.49 -23.19
CA GLY A 371 8.30 -17.57 -23.91
C GLY A 371 6.98 -17.36 -23.17
N PHE A 372 6.36 -16.21 -23.39
CA PHE A 372 4.98 -15.93 -22.99
C PHE A 372 4.07 -16.06 -24.21
N GLY A 373 2.92 -16.70 -24.04
CA GLY A 373 1.85 -16.74 -25.03
C GLY A 373 0.79 -15.69 -24.72
N LEU A 374 0.33 -14.94 -25.72
CA LEU A 374 -0.79 -14.02 -25.60
C LEU A 374 -2.02 -14.60 -26.28
N VAL A 375 -3.16 -14.56 -25.61
CA VAL A 375 -4.44 -15.08 -26.11
C VAL A 375 -5.46 -13.96 -26.16
N GLY A 376 -6.22 -13.87 -27.27
CA GLY A 376 -7.32 -12.92 -27.43
C GLY A 376 -6.93 -11.55 -27.99
N THR A 377 -7.90 -10.89 -28.62
CA THR A 377 -7.75 -9.54 -29.20
C THR A 377 -7.60 -8.51 -28.08
N GLY A 378 -6.47 -7.78 -28.05
CA GLY A 378 -6.18 -6.76 -27.02
C GLY A 378 -5.06 -7.13 -26.03
N SER A 379 -4.59 -8.38 -26.06
CA SER A 379 -3.48 -8.84 -25.24
C SER A 379 -2.15 -8.29 -25.73
N HIS A 380 -1.30 -7.80 -24.82
CA HIS A 380 0.03 -7.27 -25.14
C HIS A 380 1.07 -7.69 -24.09
N VAL A 381 2.29 -7.99 -24.54
CA VAL A 381 3.47 -8.23 -23.71
C VAL A 381 4.47 -7.17 -24.13
N ARG A 382 4.88 -6.34 -23.17
CA ARG A 382 5.97 -5.40 -23.37
C ARG A 382 7.23 -6.03 -22.79
N LEU A 383 8.16 -6.42 -23.66
CA LEU A 383 9.53 -6.66 -23.24
C LEU A 383 10.13 -5.27 -22.99
N CYS A 384 10.52 -4.99 -21.76
CA CYS A 384 11.20 -3.73 -21.45
C CYS A 384 12.57 -3.75 -22.14
N ASP A 385 12.83 -2.76 -22.99
CA ASP A 385 14.18 -2.47 -23.46
C ASP A 385 15.04 -2.02 -22.28
N PHE A 386 16.33 -2.40 -22.32
CA PHE A 386 17.34 -2.00 -21.34
C PHE A 386 17.94 -0.64 -21.67
#